data_AF-A0A1A8P6F1-F1
#
_entry.id   AF-A0A1A8P6F1-F1
#
_cell.length_a   1.000
_cell.length_b   1.000
_cell.length_c   1.000
_cell.angle_alpha   90.00
_cell.angle_beta   90.00
_cell.angle_gamma   90.00
#
_symmetry.space_group_name_H-M   'P 1'
#
loop_
_entity.id
_entity.type
_entity.pdbx_description
1 polymer ?
#
loop_
_entity_poly.entity_id
_entity_poly.type
_entity_poly.pdbx_seq_one_letter_code
_entity_poly.pdbx_strand_id
1 'polypeptide(L)'
;VEGLFRVPGNGARQQTLKELLNSGADVNLESGDFHPNDVATLLKTFLGELPEPLLTHRHFHVHLKIADMTLFDEQGNKTTIPNKERQIEALQLLFLLLP
;
A
#
# COMPACT_ATOMS: atom_id res chain seq x y z
N VAL A 1 -16.68 7.40 -4.98
CA VAL A 1 -16.75 5.96 -5.31
C VAL A 1 -16.87 5.18 -4.02
N GLU A 2 -17.98 4.49 -3.81
CA GLU A 2 -18.17 3.65 -2.63
C GLU A 2 -17.45 2.31 -2.82
N GLY A 3 -16.79 1.82 -1.76
CA GLY A 3 -16.13 0.52 -1.79
C GLY A 3 -14.85 0.44 -2.63
N LEU A 4 -14.13 1.56 -2.81
CA LEU A 4 -12.80 1.54 -3.45
C LEU A 4 -11.88 0.51 -2.78
N PHE A 5 -11.10 -0.23 -3.58
CA PHE A 5 -10.29 -1.39 -3.17
C PHE A 5 -11.07 -2.61 -2.64
N ARG A 6 -12.36 -2.49 -2.32
CA ARG A 6 -13.23 -3.61 -1.90
C ARG A 6 -14.04 -4.18 -3.06
N VAL A 7 -14.70 -3.32 -3.83
CA VAL A 7 -15.48 -3.68 -5.01
C VAL A 7 -14.53 -3.77 -6.22
N PRO A 8 -14.51 -4.90 -6.95
CA PRO A 8 -13.66 -5.01 -8.13
C PRO A 8 -14.17 -4.11 -9.25
N GLY A 9 -13.24 -3.58 -10.05
CA GLY A 9 -13.57 -2.95 -11.33
C GLY A 9 -14.05 -3.93 -12.41
N ASN A 10 -14.30 -3.40 -13.59
CA ASN A 10 -14.57 -4.16 -14.81
C ASN A 10 -13.29 -4.82 -15.34
N GLY A 11 -13.32 -6.14 -15.55
CA GLY A 11 -12.14 -6.92 -15.95
C GLY A 11 -11.58 -6.55 -17.34
N ALA A 12 -12.45 -6.26 -18.31
CA ALA A 12 -12.01 -5.88 -19.66
C ALA A 12 -11.26 -4.53 -19.64
N ARG A 13 -11.82 -3.52 -18.95
CA ARG A 13 -11.15 -2.21 -18.81
C ARG A 13 -9.85 -2.30 -18.03
N GLN A 14 -9.77 -3.15 -17.01
CA GLN A 14 -8.51 -3.42 -16.29
C GLN A 14 -7.45 -4.01 -17.21
N GLN A 15 -7.81 -4.98 -18.05
CA GLN A 15 -6.88 -5.58 -18.99
C GLN A 15 -6.39 -4.58 -20.03
N THR A 16 -7.30 -3.80 -20.62
CA THR A 16 -6.94 -2.70 -21.53
C THR A 16 -6.00 -1.69 -20.86
N LEU A 17 -6.29 -1.28 -19.63
CA LEU A 17 -5.43 -0.36 -18.87
C LEU A 17 -4.05 -0.96 -18.60
N LYS A 18 -3.98 -2.24 -18.23
CA LYS A 18 -2.71 -2.97 -18.02
C LYS A 18 -1.85 -2.98 -19.29
N GLU A 19 -2.45 -3.27 -20.44
CA GLU A 19 -1.77 -3.29 -21.74
C GLU A 19 -1.24 -1.91 -22.15
N LEU A 20 -2.06 -0.86 -21.99
CA LEU A 20 -1.63 0.51 -22.26
C LEU A 20 -0.43 0.91 -21.40
N LEU A 21 -0.51 0.69 -20.08
CA LEU A 21 0.57 1.01 -19.15
C LEU A 21 1.85 0.21 -19.46
N ASN A 22 1.73 -1.09 -19.75
CA ASN A 22 2.87 -1.94 -20.09
C ASN A 22 3.51 -1.55 -21.43
N SER A 23 2.75 -0.96 -22.35
CA SER A 23 3.30 -0.44 -23.61
C SER A 23 4.07 0.88 -23.45
N GLY A 24 4.01 1.50 -22.27
CA GLY A 24 4.56 2.85 -22.03
C GLY A 24 3.70 3.97 -22.62
N ALA A 25 2.43 3.70 -22.95
CA ALA A 25 1.51 4.72 -23.41
C ALA A 25 1.22 5.74 -22.31
N ASP A 26 1.08 7.01 -22.70
CA ASP A 26 0.62 8.06 -21.79
C ASP A 26 -0.90 7.93 -21.59
N VAL A 27 -1.30 7.49 -20.39
CA VAL A 27 -2.70 7.22 -20.06
C VAL A 27 -3.27 8.39 -19.27
N ASN A 28 -4.23 9.09 -19.86
CA ASN A 28 -5.00 10.10 -19.15
C ASN A 28 -6.09 9.44 -18.29
N LEU A 29 -5.85 9.29 -16.99
CA LEU A 29 -6.83 8.73 -16.04
C LEU A 29 -8.01 9.68 -15.76
N GLU A 30 -7.92 10.95 -16.14
CA GLU A 30 -9.00 11.94 -15.96
C GLU A 30 -9.99 11.96 -17.14
N SER A 31 -9.74 11.19 -18.21
CA SER A 31 -10.62 11.15 -19.40
C SER A 31 -12.01 10.59 -19.11
N GLY A 32 -12.17 9.83 -18.02
CA GLY A 32 -13.40 9.10 -17.67
C GLY A 32 -13.51 7.71 -18.32
N ASP A 33 -12.53 7.29 -19.12
CA ASP A 33 -12.52 5.97 -19.77
C ASP A 33 -12.42 4.82 -18.77
N PHE A 34 -11.73 5.06 -17.65
CA PHE A 34 -11.51 4.09 -16.58
C PHE A 34 -12.27 4.49 -15.31
N HIS A 35 -13.02 3.55 -14.74
CA HIS A 35 -13.65 3.76 -13.45
C HIS A 35 -12.60 3.64 -12.34
N PRO A 36 -12.69 4.37 -11.22
CA PRO A 36 -11.69 4.30 -10.15
C PRO A 36 -11.47 2.89 -9.57
N ASN A 37 -12.50 2.04 -9.56
CA ASN A 37 -12.34 0.63 -9.16
C ASN A 37 -11.48 -0.20 -10.14
N ASP A 38 -11.43 0.17 -11.43
CA ASP A 38 -10.56 -0.48 -12.41
C ASP A 38 -9.10 -0.20 -12.06
N VAL A 39 -8.78 1.08 -11.83
CA VAL A 39 -7.44 1.54 -11.42
C VAL A 39 -7.04 0.94 -10.08
N ALA A 40 -7.95 0.94 -9.10
CA ALA A 40 -7.69 0.39 -7.77
C ALA A 40 -7.45 -1.12 -7.79
N THR A 41 -8.21 -1.88 -8.59
CA THR A 41 -7.93 -3.32 -8.74
C THR A 41 -6.60 -3.54 -9.44
N LEU A 42 -6.32 -2.79 -10.52
CA LEU A 42 -5.06 -2.94 -11.24
C LEU A 42 -3.84 -2.64 -10.36
N LEU A 43 -3.91 -1.59 -9.52
CA LEU A 43 -2.85 -1.27 -8.56
C LEU A 43 -2.62 -2.41 -7.55
N LYS A 44 -3.69 -3.01 -7.01
CA LYS A 44 -3.56 -4.17 -6.12
C LYS A 44 -2.93 -5.37 -6.83
N THR A 45 -3.35 -5.64 -8.06
CA THR A 45 -2.78 -6.72 -8.87
C THR A 45 -1.31 -6.49 -9.13
N PHE A 46 -0.91 -5.28 -9.54
CA PHE A 46 0.49 -4.92 -9.75
C PHE A 46 1.34 -5.14 -8.49
N LEU A 47 0.90 -4.65 -7.33
CA LEU A 47 1.61 -4.86 -6.07
C LEU A 47 1.65 -6.34 -5.63
N GLY A 48 0.62 -7.12 -5.97
CA GLY A 48 0.55 -8.55 -5.69
C GLY A 48 1.37 -9.42 -6.65
N GLU A 49 1.68 -8.92 -7.85
CA GLU A 49 2.48 -9.59 -8.87
C GLU A 49 4.00 -9.32 -8.74
N LEU A 50 4.41 -8.50 -7.75
CA LEU A 50 5.83 -8.25 -7.49
C LEU A 50 6.59 -9.56 -7.16
N PRO A 51 7.87 -9.70 -7.57
CA PRO A 51 8.68 -10.89 -7.26
C PRO A 51 8.85 -11.18 -5.76
N GLU A 52 8.78 -10.14 -4.92
CA GLU A 52 8.77 -10.20 -3.46
C GLU A 52 7.67 -9.25 -2.94
N PRO A 53 7.02 -9.53 -1.78
CA PRO A 53 6.06 -8.60 -1.21
C PRO A 53 6.63 -7.19 -1.03
N LEU A 54 5.82 -6.15 -1.24
CA LEU A 54 6.25 -4.75 -1.13
C LEU A 54 7.01 -4.43 0.17
N LEU A 55 6.55 -4.98 1.30
CA LEU A 55 7.19 -4.77 2.62
C LEU A 55 8.47 -5.58 2.83
N THR A 56 8.81 -6.48 1.89
CA THR A 56 9.95 -7.41 1.90
C THR A 56 9.97 -8.37 3.11
N HIS A 57 10.57 -9.55 2.94
CA HIS A 57 10.82 -10.47 4.05
C HIS A 57 11.91 -9.95 4.98
N ARG A 58 12.86 -9.18 4.45
CA ARG A 58 14.01 -8.63 5.19
C ARG A 58 13.59 -7.81 6.41
N HIS A 59 12.50 -7.04 6.31
CA HIS A 59 12.03 -6.16 7.39
C HIS A 59 10.78 -6.67 8.13
N PHE A 60 10.34 -7.90 7.82
CA PHE A 60 9.09 -8.47 8.37
C PHE A 60 9.04 -8.40 9.91
N HIS A 61 10.12 -8.77 10.60
CA HIS A 61 10.17 -8.72 12.06
C HIS A 61 10.10 -7.31 12.64
N VAL A 62 10.56 -6.29 11.90
CA VAL A 62 10.45 -4.90 12.34
C VAL A 62 9.00 -4.44 12.23
N HIS A 63 8.31 -4.79 11.14
CA HIS A 63 6.88 -4.51 10.98
C HIS A 63 6.03 -5.11 12.12
N LEU A 64 6.35 -6.31 12.59
CA LEU A 64 5.63 -6.92 13.73
C LEU A 64 5.86 -6.18 15.05
N LYS A 65 7.06 -5.64 15.27
CA LYS A 65 7.45 -5.03 16.55
C LYS A 65 6.99 -3.59 16.74
N ILE A 66 6.63 -2.89 15.66
CA ILE A 66 6.25 -1.47 15.73
C ILE A 66 5.09 -1.25 16.72
N ALA A 67 4.08 -2.13 16.72
CA ALA A 67 2.96 -2.02 17.65
C ALA A 67 3.42 -2.03 19.11
N ASP A 68 4.29 -2.97 19.47
CA ASP A 68 4.83 -3.10 20.83
C ASP A 68 5.74 -1.92 21.21
N MET A 69 6.54 -1.40 20.28
CA MET A 69 7.43 -0.27 20.53
C MET A 69 6.67 1.01 20.93
N THR A 70 5.41 1.13 20.52
CA THR A 70 4.59 2.31 20.82
C THR A 70 3.96 2.25 22.21
N LEU A 71 4.03 1.11 22.90
CA LEU A 71 3.45 0.88 24.22
C LEU A 71 4.44 1.18 25.36
N PHE A 72 5.33 2.14 25.15
CA PHE A 72 6.27 2.63 26.17
C PHE A 72 6.13 4.14 26.32
N ASP A 73 6.08 4.61 27.58
CA ASP A 73 6.07 6.03 27.90
C ASP A 73 7.46 6.67 27.69
N GLU A 74 7.56 7.98 27.88
CA GLU A 74 8.83 8.72 27.75
C GLU A 74 9.90 8.28 28.77
N GLN A 75 9.51 7.57 29.83
CA GLN A 75 10.40 7.03 30.86
C GLN A 75 10.80 5.57 30.58
N GLY A 76 10.29 4.97 29.50
CA GLY A 76 10.54 3.57 29.12
C GLY A 76 9.69 2.54 29.85
N ASN A 77 8.64 2.95 30.56
CA ASN A 77 7.72 2.03 31.21
C ASN A 77 6.63 1.56 30.25
N LYS A 78 6.19 0.32 30.40
CA LYS A 78 5.06 -0.20 29.62
C LYS A 78 3.78 0.58 29.93
N THR A 79 3.06 0.96 28.88
CA THR A 79 1.78 1.67 28.94
C THR A 79 0.76 0.97 28.02
N THR A 80 -0.52 1.14 28.32
CA THR A 80 -1.63 0.66 27.47
C THR A 80 -2.00 1.67 26.38
N ILE A 81 -1.45 2.89 26.44
CA ILE A 81 -1.71 3.97 25.49
C ILE A 81 -0.58 3.99 24.45
N PRO A 82 -0.85 3.66 23.18
CA PRO A 82 0.18 3.69 22.14
C PRO A 82 0.58 5.12 21.77
N ASN A 83 1.88 5.37 21.68
CA ASN A 83 2.44 6.58 21.08
C ASN A 83 2.30 6.51 19.55
N LYS A 84 1.21 7.10 19.03
CA LYS A 84 0.88 7.10 17.61
C LYS A 84 1.89 7.87 16.75
N GLU A 85 2.49 8.93 17.27
CA GLU A 85 3.47 9.74 16.54
C GLU A 85 4.73 8.91 16.23
N ARG A 86 5.27 8.23 17.25
CA ARG A 86 6.37 7.27 17.07
C ARG A 86 6.02 6.13 16.12
N GLN A 87 4.77 5.65 16.17
CA GLN A 87 4.30 4.61 15.24
C GLN A 87 4.37 5.09 13.79
N ILE A 88 3.88 6.31 13.53
CA ILE A 88 3.87 6.91 12.20
C ILE A 88 5.30 7.14 11.71
N GLU A 89 6.17 7.72 12.52
CA GLU A 89 7.58 7.93 12.16
C GLU A 89 8.28 6.60 11.82
N ALA A 90 8.11 5.57 12.64
CA ALA A 90 8.70 4.26 12.38
C ALA A 90 8.22 3.65 11.06
N LEU A 91 6.92 3.76 10.75
CA LEU A 91 6.36 3.30 9.48
C LEU A 91 6.89 4.12 8.29
N GLN A 92 6.98 5.44 8.42
CA GLN A 92 7.54 6.32 7.39
C GLN A 92 8.99 5.96 7.08
N LEU A 93 9.81 5.73 8.12
CA LEU A 93 11.20 5.31 7.96
C LEU A 93 11.31 3.95 7.27
N LEU A 94 10.44 2.99 7.60
CA LEU A 94 10.40 1.70 6.89
C LEU A 94 9.96 1.85 5.43
N PHE A 95 9.07 2.79 5.12
CA PHE A 95 8.65 3.05 3.74
C PHE A 95 9.76 3.65 2.87
N LEU A 96 10.78 4.29 3.46
CA LEU A 96 11.99 4.69 2.74
C LEU A 96 12.87 3.50 2.33
N LEU A 97 12.57 2.28 2.82
CA LEU A 97 13.29 1.05 2.51
C LEU A 97 12.53 0.15 1.53
N LEU A 98 11.43 0.64 0.94
CA LEU A 98 10.74 -0.07 -0.13
C LEU A 98 11.65 -0.21 -1.35
N PRO A 99 11.53 -1.33 -2.10
CA PRO A 99 12.35 -1.60 -3.29
C PRO A 99 12.07 -0.64 -4.45
#